data_AF-A0A9E1M0D6-F1
#
_entry.id   AF-A0A9E1M0D6-F1
#
_cell.length_a   1.000
_cell.length_b   1.000
_cell.length_c   1.000
_cell.angle_alpha   90.00
_cell.angle_beta   90.00
_cell.angle_gamma   90.00
#
_symmetry.space_group_name_H-M   'P 1'
#
loop_
_entity.id
_entity.type
_entity.pdbx_description
1 polymer ?
#
loop_
_entity_poly.entity_id
_entity_poly.type
_entity_poly.pdbx_seq_one_letter_code
_entity_poly.pdbx_strand_id
1 'polypeptide(L)'
;MNKEEYLQKIRALEPQLLDWFIELESNSYADYVLGYYYNEATHEFDVYINSGHGRHYVKSSHAQENDALESLVRLIERQIRWE
;
A
#
# COMPACT_ATOMS: atom_id res chain seq x y z
N MET A 1 -9.08 5.14 -8.66
CA MET A 1 -8.29 6.40 -8.54
C MET A 1 -7.03 6.29 -9.38
N ASN A 2 -6.61 7.33 -10.11
CA ASN A 2 -5.36 7.26 -10.90
C ASN A 2 -4.10 7.57 -10.07
N LYS A 3 -2.90 7.36 -10.65
CA LYS A 3 -1.61 7.54 -9.96
C LYS A 3 -1.34 8.99 -9.55
N GLU A 4 -1.79 9.98 -10.32
CA GLU A 4 -1.61 11.39 -9.98
C GLU A 4 -2.49 11.80 -8.79
N GLU A 5 -3.76 11.39 -8.78
CA GLU A 5 -4.68 11.56 -7.66
C GLU A 5 -4.16 10.88 -6.39
N TYR A 6 -3.60 9.68 -6.54
CA TYR A 6 -2.94 8.96 -5.45
C TYR A 6 -1.79 9.79 -4.86
N LEU A 7 -0.88 10.29 -5.70
CA LEU A 7 0.28 11.07 -5.26
C LEU A 7 -0.12 12.36 -4.53
N GLN A 8 -1.21 13.00 -4.95
CA GLN A 8 -1.74 14.18 -4.26
C GLN A 8 -2.31 13.82 -2.88
N LYS A 9 -3.08 12.73 -2.78
CA LYS A 9 -3.60 12.27 -1.48
C LYS A 9 -2.49 11.85 -0.54
N ILE A 10 -1.50 11.12 -1.04
CA ILE A 10 -0.50 10.54 -0.16
C ILE A 10 0.42 11.59 0.45
N ARG A 11 0.73 12.66 -0.28
CA ARG A 11 1.46 13.82 0.27
C ARG A 11 0.80 14.43 1.52
N ALA A 12 -0.52 14.32 1.66
CA ALA A 12 -1.25 14.79 2.83
C ALA A 12 -1.27 13.78 3.99
N LEU A 13 -1.15 12.49 3.70
CA LEU A 13 -1.26 11.40 4.66
C LEU A 13 0.12 10.92 5.16
N GLU A 14 1.15 10.98 4.32
CA GLU A 14 2.51 10.52 4.60
C GLU A 14 3.12 11.13 5.88
N PRO A 15 2.95 12.43 6.19
CA PRO A 15 3.46 12.98 7.46
C PRO A 15 2.82 12.38 8.71
N GLN A 16 1.68 11.70 8.58
CA GLN A 16 0.95 11.08 9.69
C GLN A 16 1.29 9.59 9.85
N LEU A 17 2.07 9.01 8.93
CA LEU A 17 2.42 7.59 8.94
C LEU A 17 3.55 7.21 9.91
N LEU A 18 4.12 8.18 10.65
CA LEU A 18 5.19 7.95 11.64
C LEU A 18 6.34 7.09 11.08
N ASP A 19 6.50 5.86 11.58
CA ASP A 19 7.56 4.92 11.19
C ASP A 19 7.22 4.09 9.94
N TRP A 20 6.02 4.26 9.37
CA TRP A 20 5.58 3.51 8.20
C TRP A 20 6.04 4.14 6.88
N PHE A 21 6.52 3.30 5.97
CA PHE A 21 6.92 3.65 4.62
C PHE A 21 5.93 3.16 3.58
N ILE A 22 5.98 3.78 2.41
CA ILE A 22 5.12 3.45 1.29
C ILE A 22 5.97 3.00 0.11
N GLU A 23 5.64 1.84 -0.44
CA GLU A 23 6.29 1.25 -1.62
C GLU A 23 5.27 1.08 -2.74
N LEU A 24 5.60 1.55 -3.94
CA LEU A 24 4.74 1.45 -5.12
C LEU A 24 5.41 0.56 -6.17
N GLU A 25 4.62 -0.27 -6.82
CA GLU A 25 5.06 -1.13 -7.94
C GLU A 25 6.18 -2.12 -7.56
N SER A 26 6.34 -2.39 -6.26
CA SER A 26 7.44 -3.17 -5.70
C SER A 26 6.96 -4.01 -4.53
N ASN A 27 7.38 -5.28 -4.49
CA ASN A 27 7.12 -6.18 -3.37
C ASN A 27 8.27 -6.10 -2.36
N SER A 28 8.16 -5.18 -1.41
CA SER A 28 9.15 -4.97 -0.36
C SER A 28 8.85 -5.83 0.87
N TYR A 29 9.91 -6.42 1.41
CA TYR A 29 9.90 -7.16 2.68
C TYR A 29 10.59 -6.38 3.81
N ALA A 30 10.82 -5.09 3.64
CA ALA A 30 11.28 -4.23 4.73
C ALA A 30 10.16 -4.05 5.77
N ASP A 31 10.53 -3.94 7.04
CA ASP A 31 9.58 -3.76 8.13
C ASP A 31 8.86 -2.41 8.01
N TYR A 32 7.60 -2.36 8.47
CA TYR A 32 6.75 -1.17 8.49
C TYR A 32 6.49 -0.59 7.10
N VAL A 33 6.23 -1.45 6.12
CA VAL A 33 5.90 -1.04 4.75
C VAL A 33 4.43 -1.28 4.44
N LEU A 34 3.81 -0.32 3.79
CA LEU A 34 2.53 -0.42 3.10
C LEU A 34 2.79 -0.27 1.60
N GLY A 35 2.23 -1.14 0.77
CA GLY A 35 2.51 -0.99 -0.65
C GLY A 35 1.58 -1.74 -1.56
N TYR A 36 1.83 -1.60 -2.86
CA TYR A 36 1.23 -2.44 -3.87
C TYR A 36 2.24 -2.86 -4.93
N TYR A 37 2.01 -4.01 -5.57
CA TYR A 37 2.80 -4.48 -6.71
C TYR A 37 1.92 -5.27 -7.69
N TYR A 38 2.35 -5.37 -8.94
CA TYR A 38 1.71 -6.25 -9.91
C TYR A 38 2.24 -7.68 -9.76
N ASN A 39 1.35 -8.63 -9.49
CA ASN A 39 1.64 -10.04 -9.33
C ASN A 39 1.49 -10.75 -10.68
N GLU A 40 2.62 -11.05 -11.32
CA GLU A 40 2.68 -11.73 -12.61
C GLU A 40 2.04 -13.14 -12.61
N ALA A 41 1.95 -13.81 -11.45
CA ALA A 41 1.38 -15.15 -11.37
C ALA A 41 -0.16 -15.15 -11.36
N THR A 42 -0.77 -14.12 -10.76
CA THR A 42 -2.23 -13.97 -10.69
C THR A 42 -2.79 -12.97 -11.69
N HIS A 43 -1.92 -12.17 -12.31
CA HIS A 43 -2.27 -11.03 -13.15
C HIS A 43 -3.09 -9.95 -12.41
N GLU A 44 -2.84 -9.78 -11.12
CA GLU A 44 -3.54 -8.80 -10.26
C GLU A 44 -2.55 -7.88 -9.54
N PHE A 45 -3.03 -6.71 -9.12
CA PHE A 45 -2.32 -5.79 -8.26
C PHE A 45 -2.60 -6.14 -6.80
N ASP A 46 -1.59 -6.67 -6.12
CA ASP A 46 -1.63 -7.00 -4.70
C ASP A 46 -1.32 -5.77 -3.86
N VAL A 47 -2.17 -5.47 -2.90
CA VAL A 47 -1.93 -4.46 -1.85
C VAL A 47 -1.52 -5.19 -0.58
N TYR A 48 -0.37 -4.83 -0.03
CA TYR A 48 0.24 -5.54 1.09
C TYR A 48 0.61 -4.61 2.25
N ILE A 49 0.80 -5.24 3.40
CA ILE A 49 1.40 -4.65 4.59
C ILE A 49 2.48 -5.59 5.10
N ASN A 50 3.60 -5.01 5.50
CA ASN A 50 4.63 -5.70 6.27
C ASN A 50 4.70 -5.08 7.66
N SER A 51 4.05 -5.71 8.63
CA SER A 51 4.24 -5.34 10.03
C SER A 51 5.50 -6.03 10.53
N GLY A 52 6.34 -5.30 11.28
CA GLY A 52 7.69 -5.73 11.63
C GLY A 52 7.84 -7.19 12.07
N HIS A 53 9.07 -7.72 11.95
CA HIS A 53 9.42 -9.12 12.17
C HIS A 53 9.05 -10.05 11.00
N GLY A 54 9.11 -9.54 9.77
CA GLY A 54 8.96 -10.33 8.54
C GLY A 54 7.54 -10.84 8.28
N ARG A 55 6.51 -10.15 8.79
CA ARG A 55 5.11 -10.53 8.56
C ARG A 55 4.55 -9.80 7.36
N HIS A 56 4.77 -10.38 6.19
CA HIS A 56 4.18 -9.91 4.94
C HIS A 56 2.76 -10.45 4.74
N TYR A 57 1.79 -9.57 4.54
CA TYR A 57 0.40 -9.93 4.28
C TYR A 57 -0.17 -9.16 3.09
N VAL A 58 -0.61 -9.88 2.07
CA VAL A 58 -1.52 -9.33 1.05
C VAL A 58 -2.89 -9.12 1.70
N LYS A 59 -3.39 -7.89 1.65
CA LYS A 59 -4.68 -7.48 2.23
C LYS A 59 -5.81 -7.51 1.21
N SER A 60 -5.49 -7.26 -0.05
CA SER A 60 -6.44 -7.31 -1.17
C SER A 60 -5.69 -7.42 -2.48
N SER A 61 -6.33 -8.02 -3.48
CA SER A 61 -5.82 -8.15 -4.85
C SER A 61 -6.87 -7.59 -5.81
N HIS A 62 -6.43 -6.88 -6.85
CA HIS A 62 -7.33 -6.20 -7.79
C HIS A 62 -6.86 -6.36 -9.23
N ALA A 63 -7.77 -6.60 -10.16
CA ALA A 63 -7.43 -6.70 -11.57
C ALA A 63 -6.95 -5.35 -12.18
N GLN A 64 -7.37 -4.22 -11.61
CA GLN A 64 -7.01 -2.89 -12.09
C GLN A 64 -6.17 -2.13 -11.07
N GLU A 65 -5.12 -1.46 -11.54
CA GLU A 65 -4.24 -0.65 -10.69
C GLU A 65 -5.00 0.44 -9.93
N ASN A 66 -5.98 1.07 -10.59
CA ASN A 66 -6.77 2.15 -10.01
C ASN A 66 -7.53 1.74 -8.75
N ASP A 67 -7.94 0.48 -8.66
CA ASP A 67 -8.67 -0.10 -7.52
C ASP A 67 -7.70 -0.49 -6.39
N ALA A 68 -6.50 -0.97 -6.76
CA ALA A 68 -5.41 -1.23 -5.83
C ALA A 68 -4.90 0.06 -5.17
N LEU A 69 -4.72 1.14 -5.92
CA LEU A 69 -4.34 2.45 -5.38
C LEU A 69 -5.37 3.00 -4.41
N GLU A 70 -6.67 2.84 -4.71
CA GLU A 70 -7.73 3.22 -3.78
C GLU A 70 -7.71 2.37 -2.51
N SER A 71 -7.50 1.07 -2.65
CA SER A 71 -7.38 0.15 -1.51
C SER A 71 -6.16 0.44 -0.64
N LEU A 72 -5.03 0.81 -1.26
CA LEU A 72 -3.82 1.22 -0.55
C LEU A 72 -4.05 2.50 0.26
N VAL A 73 -4.72 3.52 -0.30
CA VAL A 73 -5.09 4.72 0.48
C VAL A 73 -5.98 4.38 1.67
N ARG A 74 -6.99 3.54 1.49
CA ARG A 74 -7.86 3.10 2.60
C ARG A 74 -7.07 2.35 3.67
N LEU A 75 -6.08 1.55 3.27
CA LEU A 75 -5.18 0.85 4.19
C LEU A 75 -4.30 1.84 4.98
N ILE A 76 -3.75 2.85 4.31
CA ILE A 76 -2.95 3.93 4.93
C ILE A 76 -3.79 4.73 5.94
N GLU A 77 -4.97 5.19 5.53
CA GLU A 77 -5.90 5.91 6.42
C GLU A 77 -6.33 5.06 7.62
N ARG A 78 -6.39 3.74 7.44
CA ARG A 78 -6.60 2.83 8.55
C ARG A 78 -5.36 2.77 9.43
N GLN A 79 -4.15 2.62 8.90
CA GLN A 79 -2.95 2.58 9.74
C GLN A 79 -2.81 3.83 10.61
N ILE A 80 -3.00 5.02 10.02
CA ILE A 80 -2.96 6.31 10.73
C ILE A 80 -3.98 6.38 11.89
N ARG A 81 -5.14 5.73 11.76
CA ARG A 81 -6.20 5.78 12.79
C ARG A 81 -5.96 4.85 13.98
N TRP A 82 -5.07 3.87 13.86
CA TRP A 82 -4.83 2.85 14.88
C TRP A 82 -3.52 3.06 15.65
N GLU A 83 -2.70 4.02 15.22
CA GLU A 83 -1.56 4.58 15.96
C GLU A 83 -2.03 5.76 16.83
#